data_AF-A0A2N3PMA4-F1
#
_entry.id   AF-A0A2N3PMA4-F1
#
_cell.length_a   1.000
_cell.length_b   1.000
_cell.length_c   1.000
_cell.angle_alpha   90.00
_cell.angle_beta   90.00
_cell.angle_gamma   90.00
#
_symmetry.space_group_name_H-M   'P 1'
#
loop_
_entity.id
_entity.type
_entity.pdbx_description
1 polymer ?
#
loop_
_entity_poly.entity_id
_entity_poly.type
_entity_poly.pdbx_seq_one_letter_code
_entity_poly.pdbx_strand_id
1 'polypeptide(L)' 'MVRMNVTLSDALYEKLVAFSRESSQSKSEILRKAITLFALLQEGQDDGRKIALVDRHGQVTTEIISL' A
#
# COMPACT_ATOMS: atom_id res chain seq x y z
N MET A 1 17.63 7.28 10.97
CA MET A 1 17.01 6.35 9.99
C MET A 1 17.07 4.95 10.59
N VAL A 2 15.94 4.27 10.73
CA VAL A 2 15.91 2.88 11.22
C VAL A 2 16.07 1.95 10.02
N ARG A 3 16.97 0.96 10.12
CA ARG A 3 17.15 -0.09 9.11
C ARG A 3 16.49 -1.36 9.63
N MET A 4 15.66 -1.97 8.80
CA MET A 4 15.05 -3.26 9.08
C MET A 4 15.30 -4.21 7.91
N ASN A 5 15.36 -5.50 8.21
CA ASN A 5 15.35 -6.56 7.19
C ASN A 5 13.95 -7.18 7.19
N VAL A 6 13.42 -7.42 5.98
CA VAL A 6 12.07 -7.98 5.80
C VAL A 6 12.20 -9.21 4.92
N THR A 7 11.55 -10.30 5.32
CA THR A 7 11.43 -11.50 4.50
C THR A 7 10.13 -11.40 3.72
N LEU A 8 10.20 -11.59 2.40
CA LEU A 8 9.05 -11.59 1.49
C LEU A 8 8.99 -12.95 0.80
N SER A 9 7.79 -13.38 0.40
CA SER A 9 7.68 -14.48 -0.55
C SER A 9 8.23 -14.04 -1.91
N ASP A 10 8.73 -14.99 -2.70
CA ASP A 10 9.28 -14.73 -4.03
C ASP A 10 8.26 -13.99 -4.91
N ALA A 11 7.00 -14.43 -4.88
CA ALA A 11 5.92 -13.81 -5.64
C ALA A 11 5.69 -12.33 -5.27
N LEU A 12 5.81 -11.97 -3.99
CA LEU A 12 5.66 -10.58 -3.55
C LEU A 12 6.90 -9.75 -3.89
N TYR A 13 8.09 -10.34 -3.80
CA TYR A 13 9.33 -9.69 -4.19
C TYR A 13 9.33 -9.34 -5.69
N GLU A 14 8.91 -10.26 -6.56
CA GLU A 14 8.83 -10.02 -8.00
C GLU A 14 7.84 -8.89 -8.33
N LYS A 15 6.69 -8.84 -7.66
CA LYS A 15 5.75 -7.71 -7.78
C LYS A 15 6.39 -6.39 -7.35
N LEU A 16 7.12 -6.38 -6.23
CA LEU A 16 7.84 -5.21 -5.75
C LEU A 16 8.95 -4.76 -6.73
N VAL A 17 9.60 -5.71 -7.42
CA VAL A 17 10.55 -5.43 -8.49
C VAL A 17 9.86 -4.79 -9.69
N ALA A 18 8.73 -5.33 -10.14
CA ALA A 18 7.95 -4.76 -11.23
C ALA A 18 7.50 -3.33 -10.93
N PHE A 19 6.89 -3.09 -9.76
CA PHE A 19 6.46 -1.74 -9.35
C PHE A 19 7.61 -0.73 -9.27
N SER A 20 8.76 -1.16 -8.77
CA SER A 20 9.95 -0.32 -8.69
C SER A 20 10.45 0.11 -10.08
N ARG A 21 10.35 -0.77 -11.08
CA ARG A 21 10.71 -0.47 -12.47
C ARG A 21 9.68 0.46 -13.12
N GLU A 22 8.39 0.17 -12.98
CA GLU A 22 7.32 0.92 -13.63
C GLU A 22 7.17 2.35 -13.09
N SER A 23 7.34 2.53 -11.78
CA SER A 23 7.14 3.84 -11.13
C SER A 23 8.42 4.67 -10.97
N SER A 24 9.58 4.14 -11.36
CA SER A 24 10.90 4.71 -11.03
C SER A 24 11.15 4.95 -9.52
N GLN A 25 10.37 4.30 -8.64
CA GLN A 25 10.51 4.42 -7.19
C GLN A 25 11.40 3.32 -6.62
N SER A 26 12.11 3.64 -5.54
CA SER A 26 12.88 2.64 -4.80
C SER A 26 11.95 1.64 -4.08
N LYS A 27 12.40 0.39 -3.93
CA LYS A 27 11.66 -0.64 -3.16
C LYS A 27 11.33 -0.16 -1.74
N SER A 28 12.27 0.54 -1.10
CA SER A 28 12.09 1.11 0.23
C SER A 28 11.00 2.19 0.27
N GLU A 29 10.87 2.99 -0.78
CA GLU A 29 9.82 4.00 -0.88
C GLU A 29 8.44 3.37 -1.08
N ILE A 30 8.36 2.35 -1.94
CA ILE A 30 7.12 1.59 -2.16
C ILE A 30 6.68 0.91 -0.85
N LEU A 31 7.59 0.22 -0.17
CA LEU A 31 7.30 -0.41 1.13
C LEU A 31 6.86 0.63 2.18
N ARG A 32 7.48 1.81 2.21
CA ARG A 32 7.07 2.89 3.12
C ARG A 32 5.63 3.33 2.83
N LYS A 33 5.28 3.57 1.57
CA LYS A 33 3.91 3.94 1.17
C LYS A 33 2.90 2.86 1.53
N ALA A 34 3.24 1.59 1.31
CA ALA A 34 2.39 0.46 1.69
C ALA A 34 2.12 0.41 3.20
N ILE A 35 3.16 0.60 4.03
CA ILE A 35 3.03 0.65 5.49
C ILE A 35 2.18 1.86 5.92
N THR A 36 2.39 3.03 5.31
CA THR A 36 1.56 4.23 5.59
C THR A 36 0.09 3.99 5.24
N LEU A 37 -0.20 3.37 4.10
CA LEU A 37 -1.56 3.04 3.70
C LEU A 37 -2.21 2.05 4.68
N PHE A 38 -1.44 1.05 5.13
CA PHE A 38 -1.91 0.10 6.15
C PHE A 38 -2.24 0.79 7.48
N ALA A 39 -1.39 1.72 7.94
CA ALA A 39 -1.65 2.49 9.16
C ALA A 39 -2.95 3.33 9.05
N LEU A 40 -3.15 4.02 7.94
CA LEU A 40 -4.39 4.78 7.68
C LEU A 40 -5.63 3.88 7.65
N LEU A 41 -5.50 2.65 7.14
CA LEU A 41 -6.59 1.68 7.14
C LEU A 41 -6.97 1.27 8.57
N GLN A 42 -5.97 1.04 9.43
CA GLN A 42 -6.19 0.69 10.84
C GLN A 42 -6.85 1.85 11.61
N GLU A 43 -6.31 3.07 11.49
CA GLU A 43 -6.90 4.28 12.10
C GLU A 43 -8.33 4.53 11.61
N GLY A 44 -8.58 4.30 10.31
CA GLY A 44 -9.91 4.41 9.75
C GLY A 44 -10.90 3.42 10.34
N GLN A 45 -10.48 2.16 10.53
CA GLN A 45 -11.34 1.12 11.09
C GLN A 45 -11.78 1.39 12.52
N ASP A 46 -10.87 1.90 13.36
CA ASP A 46 -11.18 2.27 14.75
C ASP A 46 -12.29 3.34 14.82
N ASP A 47 -12.37 4.21 13.81
CA ASP A 47 -13.38 5.26 13.68
C ASP A 47 -14.60 4.89 12.81
N GLY A 48 -14.70 3.62 12.36
CA GLY A 48 -15.76 3.16 11.46
C GLY A 48 -15.68 3.70 10.04
N ARG A 49 -14.53 4.23 9.62
CA ARG A 49 -14.23 4.75 8.28
C ARG A 49 -13.62 3.67 7.38
N LYS A 50 -13.78 3.84 6.07
CA LYS A 50 -13.32 2.90 5.03
C LYS A 50 -12.41 3.62 4.03
N ILE A 51 -11.47 2.89 3.42
CA ILE A 51 -10.66 3.41 2.31
C ILE A 51 -11.28 2.96 0.98
N ALA A 52 -11.32 3.86 0.00
CA ALA A 52 -11.85 3.57 -1.32
C ALA A 52 -10.94 4.12 -2.42
N LEU A 53 -10.85 3.39 -3.54
CA LEU A 53 -10.34 3.93 -4.79
C LEU A 53 -11.51 4.64 -5.49
N VAL A 54 -11.36 5.94 -5.70
CA VAL A 54 -12.33 6.75 -6.41
C VAL A 54 -11.83 7.10 -7.80
N ASP A 55 -12.72 7.12 -8.78
CA ASP A 55 -12.40 7.60 -10.11
C ASP A 55 -12.28 9.14 -10.15
N ARG A 56 -12.02 9.68 -11.34
CA ARG A 56 -11.92 11.14 -11.54
C ARG A 56 -13.25 11.88 -11.32
N HIS A 57 -14.38 11.17 -11.31
CA HIS A 57 -15.72 11.70 -11.05
C HIS A 57 -16.14 11.55 -9.58
N GLY A 58 -15.24 11.03 -8.73
CA GLY A 58 -15.51 10.82 -7.31
C GLY A 58 -16.36 9.57 -7.02
N GLN A 59 -16.60 8.71 -8.02
CA GLN A 59 -17.32 7.46 -7.80
C GLN A 59 -16.39 6.41 -7.21
N VAL A 60 -16.89 5.70 -6.19
CA VAL A 60 -16.17 4.57 -5.60
C VAL A 60 -16.12 3.43 -6.60
N THR A 61 -14.91 3.11 -7.05
CA THR A 61 -14.64 1.99 -7.98
C THR A 61 -14.23 0.72 -7.24
N THR A 62 -13.63 0.87 -6.07
CA THR A 62 -13.23 -0.25 -5.21
C THR A 62 -13.26 0.20 -3.77
N GLU A 63 -13.92 -0.58 -2.94
CA GLU A 63 -13.85 -0.43 -1.49
C GLU A 63 -12.77 -1.37 -0.96
N ILE A 64 -11.85 -0.83 -0.16
CA ILE A 64 -10.80 -1.60 0.50
C ILE A 64 -11.28 -1.89 1.91
N ILE A 65 -11.85 -3.08 2.08
CA ILE A 65 -12.34 -3.59 3.36
C ILE A 65 -11.27 -4.53 3.90
N SER A 66 -10.71 -4.21 5.07
CA SER A 66 -9.73 -4.99 5.87
C SER A 66 -8.83 -5.98 5.11
N LEU A 67 -7.52 -5.69 5.07
CA LEU A 67 -6.49 -6.66 4.70
C LEU A 67 -6.24 -7.70 5.79
#